data_AF-A0A6I5CKH8-F1
#
_entry.id   AF-A0A6I5CKH8-F1
#
_cell.length_a   1.000
_cell.length_b   1.000
_cell.length_c   1.000
_cell.angle_alpha   90.00
_cell.angle_beta   90.00
_cell.angle_gamma   90.00
#
_symmetry.space_group_name_H-M   'P 1'
#
loop_
_entity.id
_entity.type
_entity.pdbx_description
1 polymer ?
#
loop_
_entity_poly.entity_id
_entity_poly.type
_entity_poly.pdbx_seq_one_letter_code
_entity_poly.pdbx_strand_id
1 'polypeptide(L)' 'MTTGTEETTTDGTRIALDPFVTDLDGESARLRAAGPLAAVELPGGVPVWAVTRHAEARALLTDPRLVKDI' A
#
# COMPACT_ATOMS: atom_id res chain seq x y z
N MET A 1 -6.40 28.08 17.50
CA MET A 1 -7.00 27.42 16.32
C MET A 1 -6.14 26.19 16.07
N THR A 2 -6.57 25.07 16.64
CA THR A 2 -5.76 23.85 16.81
C THR A 2 -5.59 23.14 15.48
N THR A 3 -4.36 23.01 15.01
CA THR A 3 -4.01 22.12 13.90
C THR A 3 -4.17 20.68 14.37
N GLY A 4 -5.16 19.97 13.81
CA GLY A 4 -5.25 18.52 13.94
C GLY A 4 -4.16 17.89 13.08
N THR A 5 -3.04 17.51 13.71
CA THR A 5 -2.13 16.52 13.15
C THR A 5 -2.81 15.18 13.31
N GLU A 6 -3.53 14.71 12.30
CA GLU A 6 -3.88 13.29 12.19
C GLU A 6 -2.62 12.54 11.76
N GLU A 7 -1.69 12.40 12.70
CA GLU A 7 -0.64 11.39 12.63
C GLU A 7 -1.34 10.04 12.78
N THR A 8 -1.83 9.49 11.66
CA THR A 8 -2.13 8.06 11.57
C THR A 8 -0.81 7.30 11.71
N THR A 9 -0.35 7.15 12.94
CA THR A 9 0.68 6.19 13.33
C THR A 9 0.11 4.79 13.15
N THR A 10 0.04 4.35 11.90
CA THR A 10 0.01 2.92 11.61
C THR A 10 1.46 2.46 11.71
N ASP A 11 1.93 2.24 12.94
CA ASP A 11 3.17 1.52 13.20
C ASP A 11 2.95 0.03 12.89
N GLY A 12 2.67 -0.23 11.63
CA GLY A 12 2.68 -1.55 11.01
C GLY A 12 3.77 -1.48 9.95
N THR A 13 4.80 -2.31 10.09
CA THR A 13 6.00 -2.34 9.24
C THR A 13 5.64 -2.13 7.76
N ARG A 14 5.91 -0.94 7.23
CA ARG A 14 5.68 -0.59 5.82
C ARG A 14 6.68 -1.37 4.95
N ILE A 15 6.19 -2.01 3.90
CA ILE A 15 7.04 -2.75 2.96
C ILE A 15 7.60 -1.75 1.94
N ALA A 16 8.91 -1.49 1.96
CA ALA A 16 9.56 -0.70 0.93
C ALA A 16 9.73 -1.51 -0.35
N LEU A 17 9.22 -1.00 -1.48
CA LEU A 17 9.42 -1.65 -2.78
C LEU A 17 10.83 -1.40 -3.28
N ASP A 18 11.50 -2.48 -3.69
CA ASP A 18 12.82 -2.40 -4.28
C ASP A 18 12.74 -1.81 -5.71
N PRO A 19 13.28 -0.61 -5.97
CA PRO A 19 13.29 -0.03 -7.32
C PRO A 19 14.08 -0.86 -8.33
N PHE A 20 15.00 -1.72 -7.88
CA PHE A 20 15.83 -2.56 -8.73
C PHE A 20 15.30 -3.99 -8.89
N VAL A 21 14.20 -4.32 -8.19
CA VAL A 21 13.52 -5.62 -8.29
C VAL A 21 14.48 -6.79 -8.09
N THR A 22 15.31 -6.72 -7.05
CA THR A 22 16.36 -7.70 -6.77
C THR A 22 15.77 -9.07 -6.37
N ASP A 23 14.60 -9.08 -5.73
CA ASP A 23 13.87 -10.28 -5.30
C ASP A 23 12.35 -10.11 -5.46
N LEU A 24 11.86 -10.23 -6.69
CA LEU A 24 10.45 -10.06 -7.01
C LEU A 24 9.56 -11.08 -6.30
N ASP A 25 9.98 -12.34 -6.25
CA ASP A 25 9.17 -13.42 -5.68
C ASP A 25 9.05 -13.28 -4.16
N GLY A 26 10.16 -12.99 -3.47
CA GLY A 26 10.15 -12.72 -2.04
C GLY A 26 9.40 -11.45 -1.68
N GLU A 27 9.53 -10.38 -2.46
CA GLU A 27 8.73 -9.15 -2.28
C GLU A 27 7.24 -9.43 -2.46
N SER A 28 6.87 -10.14 -3.54
CA SER A 28 5.49 -10.53 -3.81
C SER A 28 4.91 -11.43 -2.73
N ALA A 29 5.72 -12.34 -2.16
CA ALA A 29 5.31 -13.19 -1.04
C ALA A 29 5.04 -12.36 0.23
N ARG A 30 5.92 -11.41 0.56
CA ARG A 30 5.74 -10.49 1.70
C ARG A 30 4.49 -9.64 1.55
N LEU A 31 4.26 -9.07 0.36
CA LEU A 31 3.05 -8.29 0.05
C LEU A 31 1.78 -9.11 0.22
N ARG A 32 1.76 -10.36 -0.27
CA ARG A 32 0.62 -11.26 -0.07
C ARG A 32 0.43 -11.60 1.41
N ALA A 33 1.50 -11.86 2.15
CA ALA A 33 1.45 -12.16 3.58
C ALA A 33 0.90 -10.99 4.41
N ALA A 34 1.21 -9.74 4.02
CA ALA A 34 0.68 -8.52 4.63
C ALA A 34 -0.75 -8.14 4.16
N GLY A 35 -1.32 -8.89 3.22
CA GLY A 35 -2.63 -8.61 2.63
C GLY A 35 -3.82 -8.79 3.59
N PRO A 36 -5.03 -8.38 3.18
CA PRO A 36 -5.41 -8.02 1.80
C PRO A 36 -5.05 -6.60 1.35
N LEU A 37 -4.72 -5.72 2.30
CA LEU A 37 -4.29 -4.35 2.05
C LEU A 37 -2.99 -4.08 2.83
N ALA A 38 -1.87 -3.96 2.13
CA ALA A 38 -0.54 -3.78 2.70
C ALA A 38 -0.11 -2.31 2.65
N ALA A 39 0.49 -1.82 3.74
CA ALA A 39 1.17 -0.53 3.75
C ALA A 39 2.51 -0.65 3.01
N VAL A 40 2.73 0.18 1.99
CA VAL A 40 3.88 0.07 1.09
C VAL A 40 4.55 1.43 0.91
N GLU A 41 5.86 1.46 0.72
CA GLU A 41 6.61 2.66 0.33
C GLU A 41 7.08 2.53 -1.11
N LEU A 42 6.74 3.51 -1.95
CA LEU A 42 7.28 3.59 -3.31
C LEU A 42 8.68 4.20 -3.29
N PRO A 43 9.54 3.88 -4.28
CA PRO A 43 10.81 4.57 -4.48
C PRO A 43 10.63 6.09 -4.45
N GLY A 44 11.45 6.77 -3.66
CA GLY A 44 11.29 8.20 -3.37
C GLY A 44 10.55 8.51 -2.07
N GLY A 45 10.25 7.49 -1.24
CA GLY A 45 9.74 7.67 0.11
C GLY A 45 8.24 7.97 0.19
N VAL A 46 7.48 7.60 -0.86
CA VAL A 46 6.05 7.93 -0.93
C VAL A 46 5.23 6.81 -0.28
N PRO A 47 4.51 7.07 0.83
CA PRO A 47 3.69 6.07 1.47
C PRO A 47 2.40 5.83 0.68
N VAL A 48 2.13 4.56 0.36
CA VAL A 48 0.91 4.13 -0.34
C VAL A 48 0.30 2.88 0.30
N TRP A 49 -0.86 2.48 -0.20
CA TRP A 49 -1.50 1.21 0.11
C TRP A 49 -1.51 0.32 -1.14
N ALA A 50 -1.18 -0.96 -0.98
CA ALA A 50 -1.22 -1.95 -2.03
C ALA A 50 -2.27 -3.01 -1.71
N VAL A 51 -3.16 -3.29 -2.66
CA VAL A 51 -4.13 -4.38 -2.56
C VAL A 51 -3.48 -5.66 -3.09
N THR A 52 -3.30 -6.67 -2.25
CA THR A 52 -2.45 -7.84 -2.57
C THR A 52 -3.24 -9.14 -2.76
N ARG A 53 -4.58 -9.05 -2.70
CA ARG A 53 -5.51 -10.16 -2.88
C ARG A 53 -6.52 -9.85 -3.99
N HIS A 54 -6.86 -10.89 -4.75
CA HIS A 54 -7.60 -10.73 -6.00
C HIS A 54 -9.05 -10.27 -5.79
N ALA A 55 -9.73 -10.80 -4.78
CA ALA A 55 -11.14 -10.47 -4.54
C ALA A 55 -11.30 -8.99 -4.17
N GLU A 56 -10.45 -8.51 -3.27
CA GLU A 56 -10.40 -7.13 -2.82
C GLU A 56 -9.94 -6.18 -3.93
N ALA A 57 -8.95 -6.58 -4.74
CA ALA A 57 -8.52 -5.81 -5.89
C ALA A 57 -9.68 -5.63 -6.89
N ARG A 58 -10.41 -6.71 -7.19
CA ARG A 58 -11.57 -6.65 -8.09
C ARG A 58 -12.66 -5.74 -7.54
N ALA A 59 -12.96 -5.82 -6.25
CA ALA A 59 -13.96 -4.96 -5.62
C ALA A 59 -13.56 -3.49 -5.68
N LEU A 60 -12.32 -3.17 -5.30
CA LEU A 60 -11.80 -1.81 -5.25
C LEU A 60 -11.67 -1.15 -6.62
N LEU A 61 -11.28 -1.91 -7.66
CA LEU A 61 -11.21 -1.39 -9.03
C LEU A 61 -12.58 -0.98 -9.60
N THR A 62 -13.68 -1.42 -8.98
CA THR A 62 -15.06 -1.03 -9.35
C THR A 62 -15.73 -0.14 -8.31
N ASP A 63 -15.04 0.20 -7.23
CA ASP A 63 -15.60 1.00 -6.15
C ASP A 63 -15.64 2.49 -6.57
N PRO A 64 -16.82 3.13 -6.63
CA PRO A 64 -16.94 4.52 -7.04
C PRO A 64 -16.24 5.49 -6.08
N ARG A 65 -15.89 5.04 -4.87
CA ARG A 65 -15.15 5.85 -3.90
C ARG A 65 -13.65 5.91 -4.21
N LEU A 66 -13.13 4.96 -4.98
CA LEU A 66 -11.73 4.95 -5.41
C LEU A 66 -11.60 5.67 -6.74
N VAL A 67 -11.38 6.98 -6.67
CA VAL A 67 -11.24 7.84 -7.85
C VAL A 67 -9.78 8.07 -8.19
N LYS A 68 -9.50 8.25 -9.49
CA LYS A 68 -8.25 8.85 -9.94
C LYS A 68 -8.46 10.36 -9.98
N ASP A 69 -8.21 11.02 -8.85
CA ASP A 69 -8.14 12.47 -8.81
C ASP A 69 -6.76 12.90 -9.31
N ILE A 70 -6.69 13.69 -10.38
CA ILE A 70 -5.45 14.15 -11.04
C ILE A 70 -5.40 15.66 -11.15
#